data_AF-A0A950BT33-F1
#
_entry.id   AF-A0A950BT33-F1
#
_cell.length_a   1.000
_cell.length_b   1.000
_cell.length_c   1.000
_cell.angle_alpha   90.00
_cell.angle_beta   90.00
_cell.angle_gamma   90.00
#
_symmetry.space_group_name_H-M   'P 1'
#
loop_
_entity.id
_entity.type
_entity.pdbx_description
1 polymer ?
#
loop_
_entity_poly.entity_id
_entity_poly.type
_entity_poly.pdbx_seq_one_letter_code
_entity_poly.pdbx_strand_id
1 'polypeptide(L)'
;MDVDWGFDFPVPHCTTVRCWLLRLGYHKLHRPKEHAPDWIWITDHSHQIGQEKCLVILAVRASQLPPPGEAFALRLAQMEPIELEPVTVSDKDVVYRQLEANVAKTGVPRAIINDHGSDLAGGVKLFCQAHPGTIDIYDITHKAACLLKARLERDEQWNTFASQAGQTKCRIQQTEWAFLVPPAQRPKARYMNLGPLISWGVKTLAILDNPGPEVLRYGTLERLEEKLGWLRQFREPLIRWSHMEQTIDVVVDLVRTQGLYRGAAKDLRKRLSALSLVPEAAQLARELTAFVASQARRTRRGERLPGSSEVIESCFGKFKTLEREQTKGGFTGLLLALAACVSERTQEVVQKALQTSKTREVFDWIRTKLGATVGSKRRAAYQASKATTGTENKSKDETKPEGIPLVAVA
;
A
#
# COMPACT_ATOMS: atom_id res chain seq x y z
N MET A 1 32.25 8.77 0.80
CA MET A 1 31.50 9.96 1.23
C MET A 1 31.08 9.72 2.65
N ASP A 2 31.95 10.11 3.58
CA ASP A 2 31.58 10.15 4.99
C ASP A 2 30.61 11.31 5.17
N VAL A 3 29.40 10.97 5.58
CA VAL A 3 28.41 11.96 6.01
C VAL A 3 28.73 12.20 7.47
N ASP A 4 29.14 13.41 7.81
CA ASP A 4 29.22 13.82 9.21
C ASP A 4 27.79 13.95 9.75
N TRP A 5 27.47 13.11 10.73
CA TRP A 5 26.16 13.07 11.38
C TRP A 5 26.09 13.91 12.65
N GLY A 6 27.16 14.62 13.03
CA GLY A 6 27.23 15.41 14.26
C GLY A 6 27.23 14.56 15.54
N PHE A 7 27.74 13.32 15.45
CA PHE A 7 27.81 12.38 16.57
C PHE A 7 29.26 12.06 16.91
N ASP A 8 29.64 12.27 18.17
CA ASP A 8 30.99 12.02 18.68
C ASP A 8 31.22 10.52 19.05
N PHE A 9 30.77 9.62 18.17
CA PHE A 9 30.94 8.17 18.34
C PHE A 9 31.12 7.42 17.00
N PRO A 10 31.80 6.26 16.97
CA PRO A 10 32.04 5.52 15.73
C PRO A 10 30.75 5.10 15.03
N VAL A 11 30.61 5.45 13.74
CA VAL A 11 29.41 5.16 12.95
C VAL A 11 29.18 3.64 12.86
N PRO A 12 28.02 3.11 13.31
CA PRO A 12 27.77 1.68 13.31
C PRO A 12 27.59 1.13 11.90
N HIS A 13 28.18 -0.04 11.62
CA HIS A 13 28.03 -0.73 10.35
C HIS A 13 26.55 -1.01 10.01
N CYS A 14 26.20 -1.04 8.73
CA CYS A 14 24.81 -1.12 8.27
C CYS A 14 24.06 -2.38 8.76
N THR A 15 24.78 -3.48 9.01
CA THR A 15 24.23 -4.71 9.61
C THR A 15 23.81 -4.52 11.06
N THR A 16 24.54 -3.71 11.83
CA THR A 16 24.22 -3.34 13.22
C THR A 16 22.95 -2.48 13.27
N VAL A 17 22.87 -1.44 12.42
CA VAL A 17 21.68 -0.59 12.29
C VAL A 17 20.45 -1.41 11.87
N ARG A 18 20.62 -2.33 10.90
CA ARG A 18 19.57 -3.28 10.51
C ARG A 18 19.15 -4.14 11.69
N CYS A 19 20.08 -4.72 12.45
CA CYS A 19 19.78 -5.53 13.62
C CYS A 19 18.95 -4.76 14.66
N TRP A 20 19.33 -3.51 14.98
CA TRP A 20 18.57 -2.65 15.89
C TRP A 20 17.15 -2.36 15.38
N LEU A 21 16.99 -2.09 14.09
CA LEU A 21 15.68 -1.88 13.46
C LEU A 21 14.79 -3.13 13.55
N LEU A 22 15.34 -4.32 13.33
CA LEU A 22 14.60 -5.59 13.46
C LEU A 22 14.22 -5.88 14.91
N ARG A 23 15.10 -5.60 15.87
CA ARG A 23 14.81 -5.72 17.32
C ARG A 23 13.71 -4.77 17.76
N LEU A 24 13.71 -3.53 17.28
CA LEU A 24 12.63 -2.55 17.51
C LEU A 24 11.29 -3.03 16.93
N GLY A 25 11.30 -3.56 15.70
CA GLY A 25 10.13 -4.12 15.05
C GLY A 25 9.56 -5.33 15.81
N TYR A 26 10.44 -6.27 16.18
CA TYR A 26 10.09 -7.44 16.98
C TYR A 26 9.50 -7.05 18.34
N HIS A 27 10.13 -6.10 19.06
CA HIS A 27 9.61 -5.58 20.32
C HIS A 27 8.21 -4.99 20.16
N LYS A 28 8.00 -4.13 19.16
CA LYS A 28 6.69 -3.51 18.91
C LYS A 28 5.60 -4.53 18.55
N LEU A 29 5.95 -5.58 17.83
CA LEU A 29 5.02 -6.65 17.45
C LEU A 29 4.63 -7.54 18.64
N HIS A 30 5.58 -7.88 19.52
CA HIS A 30 5.38 -8.86 20.60
C HIS A 30 5.14 -8.26 21.99
N ARG A 31 5.32 -6.95 22.18
CA ARG A 31 4.95 -6.30 23.46
C ARG A 31 3.46 -6.52 23.74
N PRO A 32 3.06 -6.79 25.00
CA PRO A 32 1.66 -6.91 25.37
C PRO A 32 0.84 -5.71 24.88
N LYS A 33 -0.35 -6.00 24.35
CA LYS A 33 -1.30 -4.97 23.94
C LYS A 33 -2.38 -4.83 25.01
N GLU A 34 -3.02 -3.66 25.04
CA GLU A 34 -4.19 -3.42 25.87
C GLU A 34 -5.35 -4.32 25.41
N HIS A 35 -5.95 -5.07 26.33
CA HIS A 35 -7.19 -5.82 26.06
C HIS A 35 -8.39 -4.88 26.22
N ALA A 36 -9.05 -4.52 25.13
CA ALA A 36 -10.12 -3.53 25.16
C ALA A 36 -11.08 -3.61 23.95
N PRO A 37 -12.36 -3.21 24.09
CA PRO A 37 -13.39 -3.47 23.08
C PRO A 37 -13.41 -2.48 21.91
N ASP A 38 -12.68 -1.36 21.98
CA ASP A 38 -12.70 -0.28 20.98
C ASP A 38 -11.48 -0.28 20.03
N TRP A 39 -10.77 -1.41 19.90
CA TRP A 39 -9.78 -1.57 18.84
C TRP A 39 -10.41 -1.55 17.45
N ILE A 40 -9.77 -0.85 16.52
CA ILE A 40 -10.08 -0.90 15.10
C ILE A 40 -8.86 -1.52 14.42
N TRP A 41 -9.04 -2.68 13.82
CA TRP A 41 -8.01 -3.33 13.01
C TRP A 41 -8.06 -2.81 11.57
N ILE A 42 -6.92 -2.70 10.93
CA ILE A 42 -6.73 -2.37 9.51
C ILE A 42 -5.92 -3.51 8.92
N THR A 43 -6.51 -4.25 7.99
CA THR A 43 -5.94 -5.49 7.46
C THR A 43 -5.72 -5.40 5.95
N ASP A 44 -4.57 -5.90 5.52
CA ASP A 44 -4.18 -5.98 4.11
C ASP A 44 -3.23 -7.18 3.90
N HIS A 45 -3.19 -7.71 2.68
CA HIS A 45 -2.23 -8.72 2.25
C HIS A 45 -1.10 -8.09 1.43
N SER A 46 0.08 -8.01 2.03
CA SER A 46 1.30 -7.74 1.27
C SER A 46 1.62 -8.92 0.36
N HIS A 47 1.97 -8.63 -0.90
CA HIS A 47 2.38 -9.59 -1.90
C HIS A 47 3.82 -9.29 -2.35
N GLN A 48 4.74 -10.24 -2.18
CA GLN A 48 6.12 -10.18 -2.71
C GLN A 48 6.38 -11.32 -3.72
N ILE A 49 7.61 -11.50 -4.20
CA ILE A 49 7.90 -12.54 -5.21
C ILE A 49 7.89 -13.93 -4.56
N GLY A 50 6.99 -14.79 -5.04
CA GLY A 50 6.83 -16.16 -4.58
C GLY A 50 5.35 -16.54 -4.46
N GLN A 51 5.06 -17.61 -3.73
CA GLN A 51 3.70 -17.98 -3.32
C GLN A 51 3.31 -17.32 -1.97
N GLU A 52 4.25 -16.65 -1.31
CA GLU A 52 4.04 -16.06 0.01
C GLU A 52 3.22 -14.75 -0.09
N LYS A 53 2.07 -14.73 0.57
CA LYS A 53 1.35 -13.52 1.00
C LYS A 53 1.69 -13.25 2.47
N CYS A 54 1.60 -12.01 2.93
CA CYS A 54 1.68 -11.71 4.36
C CYS A 54 0.45 -10.91 4.79
N LEU A 55 -0.34 -11.48 5.72
CA LEU A 55 -1.39 -10.72 6.41
C LEU A 55 -0.72 -9.74 7.36
N VAL A 56 -1.00 -8.46 7.16
CA VAL A 56 -0.58 -7.37 8.05
C VAL A 56 -1.80 -6.88 8.79
N ILE A 57 -1.73 -6.87 10.12
CA ILE A 57 -2.75 -6.27 10.98
C ILE A 57 -2.10 -5.09 11.72
N LEU A 58 -2.51 -3.88 11.35
CA LEU A 58 -2.29 -2.67 12.15
C LEU A 58 -3.57 -2.36 12.94
N ALA A 59 -3.47 -1.65 14.06
CA ALA A 59 -4.65 -1.27 14.83
C ALA A 59 -4.52 0.09 15.52
N VAL A 60 -5.67 0.69 15.84
CA VAL A 60 -5.78 1.93 16.63
C VAL A 60 -6.96 1.82 17.60
N ARG A 61 -6.86 2.44 18.78
CA ARG A 61 -7.96 2.52 19.75
C ARG A 61 -8.94 3.62 19.29
N ALA A 62 -10.25 3.37 19.25
CA ALA A 62 -11.22 4.41 18.89
C ALA A 62 -11.19 5.58 19.89
N SER A 63 -10.92 5.29 21.16
CA SER A 63 -10.67 6.26 22.24
C SER A 63 -9.45 7.17 22.03
N GLN A 64 -8.51 6.80 21.16
CA GLN A 64 -7.31 7.60 20.81
C GLN A 64 -7.44 8.32 19.46
N LEU A 65 -8.61 8.23 18.80
CA LEU A 65 -8.87 8.97 17.58
C LEU A 65 -9.17 10.45 17.89
N PRO A 66 -8.81 11.39 17.00
CA PRO A 66 -9.10 12.81 17.20
C PRO A 66 -10.59 13.08 17.41
N PRO A 67 -10.98 14.08 18.22
CA PRO A 67 -12.38 14.48 18.40
C PRO A 67 -12.93 15.22 17.15
N PRO A 68 -14.26 15.33 17.00
CA PRO A 68 -14.87 16.12 15.92
C PRO A 68 -14.34 17.56 15.89
N GLY A 69 -13.99 18.05 14.70
CA GLY A 69 -13.34 19.36 14.50
C GLY A 69 -11.83 19.26 14.28
N GLU A 70 -11.17 18.21 14.76
CA GLU A 70 -9.75 17.96 14.51
C GLU A 70 -9.49 17.09 13.28
N ALA A 71 -8.25 17.16 12.77
CA ALA A 71 -7.78 16.40 11.61
C ALA A 71 -7.75 14.89 11.90
N PHE A 72 -8.74 14.15 11.37
CA PHE A 72 -8.95 12.72 11.64
C PHE A 72 -8.02 11.77 10.87
N ALA A 73 -7.23 12.28 9.92
CA ALA A 73 -6.38 11.45 9.07
C ALA A 73 -5.34 10.66 9.89
N LEU A 74 -5.40 9.33 9.80
CA LEU A 74 -4.58 8.41 10.59
C LEU A 74 -3.09 8.56 10.29
N ARG A 75 -2.28 8.67 11.35
CA ARG A 75 -0.81 8.76 11.26
C ARG A 75 -0.17 7.44 11.67
N LEU A 76 0.93 7.06 11.02
CA LEU A 76 1.69 5.84 11.36
C LEU A 76 2.08 5.75 12.85
N ALA A 77 2.32 6.90 13.51
CA ALA A 77 2.66 6.96 14.93
C ALA A 77 1.52 6.55 15.87
N GLN A 78 0.25 6.64 15.44
CA GLN A 78 -0.93 6.21 16.20
C GLN A 78 -1.24 4.72 16.04
N MET A 79 -0.62 4.04 15.05
CA MET A 79 -0.90 2.64 14.75
C MET A 79 -0.06 1.71 15.63
N GLU A 80 -0.65 0.67 16.20
CA GLU A 80 0.05 -0.48 16.76
C GLU A 80 0.16 -1.60 15.73
N PRO A 81 1.33 -2.27 15.59
CA PRO A 81 1.42 -3.52 14.85
C PRO A 81 0.89 -4.65 15.72
N ILE A 82 -0.09 -5.41 15.20
CA ILE A 82 -0.74 -6.52 15.93
C ILE A 82 -0.23 -7.87 15.42
N GLU A 83 -0.16 -8.05 14.10
CA GLU A 83 0.33 -9.29 13.47
C GLU A 83 1.03 -9.02 12.14
N LEU A 84 2.03 -9.84 11.85
CA LEU A 84 2.70 -9.98 10.56
C LEU A 84 2.83 -11.48 10.29
N GLU A 85 1.84 -12.07 9.61
CA GLU A 85 1.80 -13.52 9.35
C GLU A 85 1.97 -13.83 7.86
N PRO A 86 3.18 -14.27 7.45
CA PRO A 86 3.41 -14.88 6.14
C PRO A 86 2.67 -16.22 6.01
N VAL A 87 2.05 -16.45 4.86
CA VAL A 87 1.37 -17.70 4.48
C VAL A 87 1.58 -17.97 2.99
N THR A 88 1.69 -19.25 2.62
CA THR A 88 1.76 -19.69 1.21
C THR A 88 0.39 -19.93 0.58
N VAL A 89 -0.64 -20.10 1.41
CA VAL A 89 -2.06 -20.19 1.02
C VAL A 89 -2.82 -19.21 1.90
N SER A 90 -3.64 -18.36 1.29
CA SER A 90 -4.59 -17.51 1.99
C SER A 90 -5.95 -17.68 1.33
N ASP A 91 -6.94 -18.01 2.15
CA ASP A 91 -8.35 -18.14 1.84
C ASP A 91 -9.16 -17.58 3.03
N LYS A 92 -10.48 -17.61 2.92
CA LYS A 92 -11.38 -17.09 3.96
C LYS A 92 -11.18 -17.74 5.33
N ASP A 93 -10.85 -19.03 5.39
CA ASP A 93 -10.80 -19.82 6.62
C ASP A 93 -9.42 -19.65 7.29
N VAL A 94 -8.35 -19.54 6.49
CA VAL A 94 -7.02 -19.09 6.95
C VAL A 94 -7.09 -17.68 7.54
N VAL A 95 -7.73 -16.73 6.85
CA VAL A 95 -7.89 -15.35 7.35
C VAL A 95 -8.72 -15.33 8.64
N TYR A 96 -9.87 -16.04 8.69
CA TYR A 96 -10.69 -16.13 9.90
C TYR A 96 -9.88 -16.64 11.10
N ARG A 97 -9.15 -17.75 10.93
CA ARG A 97 -8.24 -18.31 11.96
C ARG A 97 -7.19 -17.29 12.41
N GLN A 98 -6.62 -16.51 11.49
CA GLN A 98 -5.65 -15.47 11.82
C GLN A 98 -6.27 -14.31 12.62
N LEU A 99 -7.50 -13.90 12.29
CA LEU A 99 -8.24 -12.88 13.04
C LEU A 99 -8.57 -13.39 14.46
N GLU A 100 -9.11 -14.60 14.61
CA GLU A 100 -9.39 -15.22 15.92
C GLU A 100 -8.14 -15.32 16.80
N ALA A 101 -7.00 -15.76 16.25
CA ALA A 101 -5.74 -15.86 16.98
C ALA A 101 -5.27 -14.50 17.57
N ASN A 102 -5.69 -13.38 16.98
CA ASN A 102 -5.35 -12.04 17.44
C ASN A 102 -6.31 -11.48 18.50
N VAL A 103 -7.48 -12.08 18.70
CA VAL A 103 -8.39 -11.76 19.83
C VAL A 103 -7.68 -11.98 21.17
N ALA A 104 -6.81 -13.00 21.27
CA ALA A 104 -5.99 -13.24 22.46
C ALA A 104 -4.95 -12.14 22.76
N LYS A 105 -4.65 -11.25 21.81
CA LYS A 105 -3.71 -10.12 22.01
C LYS A 105 -4.41 -8.83 22.43
N THR A 106 -5.54 -8.49 21.82
CA THR A 106 -6.19 -7.17 21.97
C THR A 106 -7.60 -7.21 22.54
N GLY A 107 -8.19 -8.41 22.69
CA GLY A 107 -9.63 -8.58 22.75
C GLY A 107 -10.28 -8.43 21.36
N VAL A 108 -11.59 -8.63 21.31
CA VAL A 108 -12.40 -8.55 20.09
C VAL A 108 -12.46 -7.09 19.59
N PRO A 109 -12.11 -6.81 18.33
CA PRO A 109 -12.12 -5.45 17.80
C PRO A 109 -13.53 -4.91 17.58
N ARG A 110 -13.71 -3.60 17.73
CA ARG A 110 -14.94 -2.89 17.36
C ARG A 110 -15.18 -2.91 15.84
N ALA A 111 -14.11 -2.81 15.05
CA ALA A 111 -14.19 -2.77 13.59
C ALA A 111 -12.94 -3.34 12.92
N ILE A 112 -13.09 -3.82 11.68
CA ILE A 112 -12.01 -4.33 10.84
C ILE A 112 -12.11 -3.65 9.46
N ILE A 113 -11.11 -2.85 9.08
CA ILE A 113 -11.04 -2.16 7.79
C ILE A 113 -10.23 -3.00 6.80
N ASN A 114 -10.77 -3.27 5.60
CA ASN A 114 -10.10 -4.06 4.56
C ASN A 114 -10.51 -3.63 3.13
N ASP A 115 -9.77 -4.12 2.13
CA ASP A 115 -9.94 -3.84 0.69
C ASP A 115 -11.05 -4.68 -0.01
N HIS A 116 -11.65 -5.62 0.72
CA HIS A 116 -12.53 -6.67 0.21
C HIS A 116 -11.93 -7.56 -0.90
N GLY A 117 -10.61 -7.81 -0.86
CA GLY A 117 -10.04 -8.98 -1.54
C GLY A 117 -10.78 -10.26 -1.10
N SER A 118 -10.95 -11.22 -2.02
CA SER A 118 -11.79 -12.42 -1.82
C SER A 118 -11.59 -13.12 -0.47
N ASP A 119 -10.33 -13.26 -0.11
CA ASP A 119 -9.85 -14.01 1.06
C ASP A 119 -10.16 -13.20 2.34
N LEU A 120 -9.90 -11.89 2.31
CA LEU A 120 -10.17 -10.95 3.41
C LEU A 120 -11.67 -10.77 3.64
N ALA A 121 -12.45 -10.47 2.60
CA ALA A 121 -13.90 -10.30 2.70
C ALA A 121 -14.59 -11.56 3.24
N GLY A 122 -14.11 -12.75 2.84
CA GLY A 122 -14.60 -14.02 3.36
C GLY A 122 -14.28 -14.20 4.85
N GLY A 123 -13.01 -14.04 5.24
CA GLY A 123 -12.58 -14.25 6.63
C GLY A 123 -13.12 -13.22 7.62
N VAL A 124 -13.17 -11.94 7.23
CA VAL A 124 -13.78 -10.87 8.03
C VAL A 124 -15.29 -11.08 8.19
N LYS A 125 -15.98 -11.60 7.16
CA LYS A 125 -17.40 -11.97 7.27
C LYS A 125 -17.62 -13.11 8.27
N LEU A 126 -16.80 -14.17 8.24
CA LEU A 126 -16.84 -15.25 9.22
C LEU A 126 -16.58 -14.71 10.64
N PHE A 127 -15.58 -13.84 10.79
CA PHE A 127 -15.26 -13.19 12.06
C PHE A 127 -16.43 -12.36 12.61
N CYS A 128 -17.10 -11.56 11.78
CA CYS A 128 -18.27 -10.78 12.20
C CYS A 128 -19.52 -11.65 12.50
N GLN A 129 -19.57 -12.89 12.01
CA GLN A 129 -20.61 -13.87 12.38
C GLN A 129 -20.34 -14.48 13.76
N ALA A 130 -19.07 -14.79 14.07
CA ALA A 130 -18.65 -15.24 15.40
C ALA A 130 -18.71 -14.11 16.45
N HIS A 131 -18.41 -12.87 16.05
CA HIS A 131 -18.36 -11.68 16.91
C HIS A 131 -19.31 -10.57 16.40
N PRO A 132 -20.63 -10.64 16.67
CA PRO A 132 -21.61 -9.66 16.17
C PRO A 132 -21.40 -8.20 16.62
N GLY A 133 -20.52 -7.96 17.62
CA GLY A 133 -20.13 -6.61 18.05
C GLY A 133 -19.12 -5.92 17.12
N THR A 134 -18.42 -6.70 16.29
CA THR A 134 -17.43 -6.22 15.31
C THR A 134 -18.12 -5.80 14.01
N ILE A 135 -17.65 -4.73 13.38
CA ILE A 135 -18.09 -4.35 12.04
C ILE A 135 -16.96 -4.38 11.01
N ASP A 136 -17.15 -5.20 9.98
CA ASP A 136 -16.45 -5.12 8.70
C ASP A 136 -16.62 -3.73 8.06
N ILE A 137 -15.54 -3.02 7.73
CA ILE A 137 -15.56 -1.73 7.05
C ILE A 137 -14.79 -1.85 5.73
N TYR A 138 -15.50 -1.68 4.62
CA TYR A 138 -14.87 -1.64 3.30
C TYR A 138 -14.19 -0.28 3.11
N ASP A 139 -12.87 -0.31 2.89
CA ASP A 139 -12.08 0.82 2.43
C ASP A 139 -12.74 1.61 1.29
N ILE A 140 -12.84 2.93 1.48
CA ILE A 140 -13.53 3.84 0.56
C ILE A 140 -12.83 3.96 -0.79
N THR A 141 -11.49 3.92 -0.81
CA THR A 141 -10.69 4.13 -2.02
C THR A 141 -10.77 2.93 -2.95
N HIS A 142 -10.68 1.72 -2.40
CA HIS A 142 -10.93 0.46 -3.10
C HIS A 142 -12.38 0.34 -3.57
N LYS A 143 -13.36 0.75 -2.75
CA LYS A 143 -14.76 0.79 -3.17
C LYS A 143 -14.98 1.75 -4.35
N ALA A 144 -14.41 2.94 -4.30
CA ALA A 144 -14.49 3.92 -5.37
C ALA A 144 -13.83 3.41 -6.66
N ALA A 145 -12.61 2.87 -6.56
CA ALA A 145 -11.90 2.26 -7.68
C ALA A 145 -12.66 1.05 -8.27
N CYS A 146 -13.36 0.27 -7.46
CA CYS A 146 -14.24 -0.82 -7.91
C CYS A 146 -15.44 -0.29 -8.73
N LEU A 147 -16.12 0.76 -8.26
CA LEU A 147 -17.24 1.39 -8.98
C LEU A 147 -16.80 2.11 -10.26
N LEU A 148 -15.58 2.67 -10.28
CA LEU A 148 -14.98 3.28 -11.46
C LEU A 148 -14.53 2.22 -12.47
N LYS A 149 -13.91 1.13 -12.00
CA LYS A 149 -13.56 -0.04 -12.83
C LYS A 149 -14.78 -0.57 -13.58
N ALA A 150 -15.89 -0.80 -12.88
CA ALA A 150 -17.11 -1.35 -13.47
C ALA A 150 -17.69 -0.49 -14.61
N ARG A 151 -17.41 0.82 -14.62
CA ARG A 151 -17.77 1.77 -15.67
C ARG A 151 -16.75 1.76 -16.81
N LEU A 152 -15.48 2.01 -16.50
CA LEU A 152 -14.43 2.24 -17.49
C LEU A 152 -13.90 0.97 -18.17
N GLU A 153 -14.02 -0.22 -17.56
CA GLU A 153 -13.57 -1.47 -18.18
C GLU A 153 -14.39 -1.84 -19.43
N ARG A 154 -15.65 -1.37 -19.50
CA ARG A 154 -16.57 -1.56 -20.63
C ARG A 154 -16.67 -0.33 -21.55
N ASP A 155 -15.91 0.73 -21.25
CA ASP A 155 -15.91 1.97 -22.04
C ASP A 155 -14.83 1.86 -23.14
N GLU A 156 -15.27 1.72 -24.39
CA GLU A 156 -14.38 1.63 -25.55
C GLU A 156 -13.58 2.92 -25.79
N GLN A 157 -14.13 4.09 -25.41
CA GLN A 157 -13.41 5.36 -25.48
C GLN A 157 -12.28 5.37 -24.45
N TRP A 158 -12.53 4.88 -23.23
CA TRP A 158 -11.52 4.74 -22.20
C TRP A 158 -10.39 3.79 -22.62
N ASN A 159 -10.75 2.62 -23.16
CA ASN A 159 -9.77 1.62 -23.59
C ASN A 159 -8.90 2.14 -24.75
N THR A 160 -9.51 2.85 -25.72
CA THR A 160 -8.79 3.51 -26.81
C THR A 160 -7.87 4.63 -26.28
N PHE A 161 -8.37 5.51 -25.41
CA PHE A 161 -7.59 6.60 -24.80
C PHE A 161 -6.38 6.07 -24.02
N ALA A 162 -6.58 5.05 -23.18
CA ALA A 162 -5.50 4.45 -22.39
C ALA A 162 -4.43 3.80 -23.30
N SER A 163 -4.85 3.11 -24.37
CA SER A 163 -3.94 2.55 -25.37
C SER A 163 -3.14 3.64 -26.10
N GLN A 164 -3.81 4.69 -26.58
CA GLN A 164 -3.17 5.80 -27.30
C GLN A 164 -2.22 6.60 -26.40
N ALA A 165 -2.57 6.84 -25.13
CA ALA A 165 -1.65 7.45 -24.16
C ALA A 165 -0.41 6.56 -23.90
N GLY A 166 -0.59 5.24 -23.78
CA GLY A 166 0.52 4.28 -23.64
C GLY A 166 1.48 4.30 -24.83
N GLN A 167 0.93 4.34 -26.05
CA GLN A 167 1.73 4.47 -27.28
C GLN A 167 2.40 5.84 -27.42
N THR A 168 1.68 6.91 -27.06
CA THR A 168 2.17 8.30 -27.13
C THR A 168 3.44 8.49 -26.32
N LYS A 169 3.52 7.89 -25.12
CA LYS A 169 4.76 7.88 -24.31
C LYS A 169 5.96 7.44 -25.14
N CYS A 170 5.87 6.29 -25.81
CA CYS A 170 6.97 5.77 -26.63
C CYS A 170 7.29 6.67 -27.84
N ARG A 171 6.29 7.34 -28.42
CA ARG A 171 6.43 8.21 -29.60
C ARG A 171 7.07 9.56 -29.30
N ILE A 172 6.86 10.15 -28.11
CA ILE A 172 7.31 11.53 -27.82
C ILE A 172 8.43 11.65 -26.77
N GLN A 173 8.75 10.58 -26.03
CA GLN A 173 9.81 10.58 -24.99
C GLN A 173 11.24 10.91 -25.49
N GLN A 174 11.47 10.88 -26.81
CA GLN A 174 12.74 11.22 -27.47
C GLN A 174 12.54 12.32 -28.55
N THR A 175 11.55 13.19 -28.36
CA THR A 175 11.24 14.31 -29.26
C THR A 175 11.24 15.63 -28.50
N GLU A 176 11.10 16.75 -29.21
CA GLU A 176 10.92 18.07 -28.60
C GLU A 176 9.75 18.15 -27.60
N TRP A 177 8.74 17.28 -27.73
CA TRP A 177 7.58 17.20 -26.85
C TRP A 177 7.76 16.25 -25.64
N ALA A 178 8.99 15.88 -25.29
CA ALA A 178 9.27 14.98 -24.16
C ALA A 178 8.72 15.49 -22.82
N PHE A 179 8.55 16.81 -22.66
CA PHE A 179 7.92 17.42 -21.48
C PHE A 179 6.40 17.23 -21.39
N LEU A 180 5.76 16.77 -22.47
CA LEU A 180 4.32 16.45 -22.55
C LEU A 180 4.04 14.94 -22.46
N VAL A 181 5.04 14.11 -22.10
CA VAL A 181 4.88 12.65 -21.97
C VAL A 181 3.77 12.28 -20.98
N PRO A 182 2.81 11.41 -21.35
CA PRO A 182 1.78 10.94 -20.42
C PRO A 182 2.36 10.16 -19.24
N PRO A 183 1.73 10.25 -18.06
CA PRO A 183 2.18 9.54 -16.86
C PRO A 183 2.14 8.02 -17.06
N ALA A 184 3.05 7.33 -16.37
CA ALA A 184 3.19 5.88 -16.50
C ALA A 184 1.95 5.15 -15.93
N GLN A 185 1.21 4.48 -16.81
CA GLN A 185 0.09 3.61 -16.43
C GLN A 185 0.62 2.37 -15.70
N ARG A 186 0.26 2.23 -14.42
CA ARG A 186 0.64 1.07 -13.60
C ARG A 186 -0.37 -0.07 -13.83
N PRO A 187 0.06 -1.30 -14.16
CA PRO A 187 -0.88 -2.42 -14.36
C PRO A 187 -1.64 -2.81 -13.09
N LYS A 188 -0.98 -2.75 -11.93
CA LYS A 188 -1.58 -2.97 -10.60
C LYS A 188 -2.22 -1.68 -10.09
N ALA A 189 -3.36 -1.80 -9.41
CA ALA A 189 -4.15 -0.69 -8.86
C ALA A 189 -4.53 0.40 -9.90
N ARG A 190 -4.65 0.04 -11.19
CA ARG A 190 -4.83 1.01 -12.30
C ARG A 190 -5.96 2.02 -12.04
N TYR A 191 -7.11 1.55 -11.53
CA TYR A 191 -8.29 2.38 -11.26
C TYR A 191 -8.20 3.28 -10.02
N MET A 192 -7.24 3.07 -9.13
CA MET A 192 -6.99 3.96 -7.98
C MET A 192 -6.11 5.17 -8.35
N ASN A 193 -5.46 5.14 -9.53
CA ASN A 193 -4.48 6.15 -9.93
C ASN A 193 -4.73 6.65 -11.36
N LEU A 194 -6.00 6.95 -11.68
CA LEU A 194 -6.40 7.51 -12.98
C LEU A 194 -6.36 9.03 -13.03
N GLY A 195 -6.51 9.71 -11.89
CA GLY A 195 -6.44 11.17 -11.77
C GLY A 195 -5.24 11.80 -12.49
N PRO A 196 -3.99 11.30 -12.31
CA PRO A 196 -2.83 11.83 -13.03
C PRO A 196 -2.95 11.73 -14.56
N LEU A 197 -3.52 10.63 -15.09
CA LEU A 197 -3.67 10.43 -16.53
C LEU A 197 -4.80 11.28 -17.12
N ILE A 198 -5.93 11.40 -16.41
CA ILE A 198 -7.05 12.26 -16.80
C ILE A 198 -6.62 13.73 -16.75
N SER A 199 -5.94 14.15 -15.67
CA SER A 199 -5.42 15.51 -15.53
C SER A 199 -4.37 15.84 -16.58
N TRP A 200 -3.49 14.89 -16.95
CA TRP A 200 -2.60 15.04 -18.10
C TRP A 200 -3.41 15.26 -19.40
N GLY A 201 -4.40 14.41 -19.69
CA GLY A 201 -5.22 14.54 -20.89
C GLY A 201 -5.93 15.89 -21.00
N VAL A 202 -6.56 16.36 -19.91
CA VAL A 202 -7.22 17.68 -19.85
C VAL A 202 -6.23 18.82 -20.04
N LYS A 203 -5.08 18.80 -19.36
CA LYS A 203 -4.06 19.87 -19.47
C LYS A 203 -3.41 19.90 -20.85
N THR A 204 -3.08 18.74 -21.42
CA THR A 204 -2.48 18.65 -22.75
C THR A 204 -3.49 19.02 -23.84
N LEU A 205 -4.78 18.73 -23.67
CA LEU A 205 -5.82 19.23 -24.57
C LEU A 205 -5.95 20.76 -24.52
N ALA A 206 -5.87 21.38 -23.34
CA ALA A 206 -5.85 22.83 -23.22
C ALA A 206 -4.63 23.47 -23.91
N ILE A 207 -3.46 22.80 -23.87
CA ILE A 207 -2.26 23.20 -24.63
C ILE A 207 -2.47 23.08 -26.15
N LEU A 208 -3.18 22.05 -26.62
CA LEU A 208 -3.52 21.91 -28.04
C LEU A 208 -4.53 22.97 -28.50
N ASP A 209 -5.45 23.38 -27.64
CA ASP A 209 -6.44 24.41 -27.96
C ASP A 209 -5.84 25.82 -28.02
N ASN A 210 -4.83 26.11 -27.18
CA ASN A 210 -4.14 27.39 -27.16
C ASN A 210 -2.63 27.19 -26.88
N PRO A 211 -1.82 26.84 -27.89
CA PRO A 211 -0.39 26.57 -27.73
C PRO A 211 0.37 27.91 -27.53
N GLY A 212 0.66 28.24 -26.27
CA GLY A 212 1.36 29.48 -25.92
C GLY A 212 2.85 29.52 -26.33
N PRO A 213 3.50 30.70 -26.25
CA PRO A 213 4.93 30.86 -26.55
C PRO A 213 5.87 29.99 -25.70
N GLU A 214 5.41 29.52 -24.54
CA GLU A 214 6.07 28.54 -23.68
C GLU A 214 6.22 27.17 -24.36
N VAL A 215 5.28 26.80 -25.22
CA VAL A 215 5.22 25.52 -25.91
C VAL A 215 5.82 25.65 -27.32
N LEU A 216 5.42 26.66 -28.08
CA LEU A 216 5.85 26.86 -29.47
C LEU A 216 7.35 27.20 -29.63
N ARG A 217 8.05 27.60 -28.56
CA ARG A 217 9.51 27.77 -28.60
C ARG A 217 10.29 26.46 -28.81
N TYR A 218 9.64 25.30 -28.61
CA TYR A 218 10.27 23.98 -28.73
C TYR A 218 9.95 23.26 -30.04
N GLY A 219 8.90 23.67 -30.77
CA GLY A 219 8.48 23.00 -32.01
C GLY A 219 7.25 23.67 -32.66
N THR A 220 6.89 23.21 -33.86
CA THR A 220 5.78 23.78 -34.63
C THR A 220 4.42 23.25 -34.20
N LEU A 221 3.36 24.04 -34.43
CA LEU A 221 1.97 23.65 -34.18
C LEU A 221 1.59 22.38 -34.95
N GLU A 222 2.06 22.25 -36.20
CA GLU A 222 1.87 21.07 -37.04
C GLU A 222 2.43 19.79 -36.39
N ARG A 223 3.66 19.85 -35.86
CA ARG A 223 4.28 18.70 -35.18
C ARG A 223 3.63 18.41 -33.82
N LEU A 224 3.13 19.44 -33.13
CA LEU A 224 2.36 19.26 -31.90
C LEU A 224 1.04 18.50 -32.19
N GLU A 225 0.31 18.93 -33.23
CA GLU A 225 -0.94 18.30 -33.68
C GLU A 225 -0.69 16.87 -34.19
N GLU A 226 0.38 16.65 -34.97
CA GLU A 226 0.79 15.32 -35.47
C GLU A 226 1.01 14.30 -34.34
N LYS A 227 1.59 14.72 -33.20
CA LYS A 227 1.89 13.82 -32.07
C LYS A 227 0.78 13.71 -31.03
N LEU A 228 0.01 14.77 -30.80
CA LEU A 228 -0.93 14.88 -29.67
C LEU A 228 -2.36 15.24 -30.06
N GLY A 229 -2.63 15.68 -31.29
CA GLY A 229 -3.95 16.10 -31.79
C GLY A 229 -5.05 15.04 -31.65
N TRP A 230 -4.66 13.76 -31.56
CA TRP A 230 -5.57 12.65 -31.22
C TRP A 230 -6.34 12.87 -29.91
N LEU A 231 -5.84 13.67 -28.97
CA LEU A 231 -6.55 14.02 -27.73
C LEU A 231 -7.86 14.80 -27.98
N ARG A 232 -8.00 15.51 -29.10
CA ARG A 232 -9.20 16.30 -29.41
C ARG A 232 -10.47 15.46 -29.48
N GLN A 233 -10.37 14.21 -29.98
CA GLN A 233 -11.50 13.27 -30.03
C GLN A 233 -11.98 12.84 -28.62
N PHE A 234 -11.16 13.06 -27.59
CA PHE A 234 -11.44 12.70 -26.20
C PHE A 234 -11.88 13.89 -25.34
N ARG A 235 -12.20 15.07 -25.90
CA ARG A 235 -12.67 16.24 -25.12
C ARG A 235 -13.84 15.90 -24.18
N GLU A 236 -14.96 15.44 -24.74
CA GLU A 236 -16.15 15.12 -23.94
C GLU A 236 -15.92 13.92 -22.99
N PRO A 237 -15.26 12.81 -23.41
CA PRO A 237 -14.84 11.76 -22.49
C PRO A 237 -13.98 12.26 -21.32
N LEU A 238 -12.99 13.12 -21.56
CA LEU A 238 -12.11 13.67 -20.52
C LEU A 238 -12.89 14.52 -19.50
N ILE A 239 -13.86 15.33 -19.93
CA ILE A 239 -14.75 16.07 -19.03
C ILE A 239 -15.53 15.10 -18.15
N ARG A 240 -16.16 14.07 -18.74
CA ARG A 240 -16.94 13.06 -17.99
C ARG A 240 -16.08 12.29 -16.99
N TRP A 241 -14.89 11.84 -17.40
CA TRP A 241 -13.95 11.12 -16.52
C TRP A 241 -13.41 12.03 -15.41
N SER A 242 -13.14 13.31 -15.69
CA SER A 242 -12.73 14.30 -14.68
C SER A 242 -13.81 14.56 -13.64
N HIS A 243 -15.09 14.64 -14.03
CA HIS A 243 -16.20 14.77 -13.08
C HIS A 243 -16.39 13.51 -12.21
N MET A 244 -16.15 12.31 -12.75
CA MET A 244 -16.16 11.08 -11.95
C MET A 244 -14.99 11.03 -10.96
N GLU A 245 -13.80 11.48 -11.33
CA GLU A 245 -12.64 11.54 -10.44
C GLU A 245 -12.83 12.60 -9.35
N GLN A 246 -13.28 13.81 -9.68
CA GLN A 246 -13.65 14.84 -8.70
C GLN A 246 -14.71 14.36 -7.70
N THR A 247 -15.67 13.54 -8.17
CA THR A 247 -16.68 12.91 -7.29
C THR A 247 -16.04 11.94 -6.31
N ILE A 248 -15.07 11.12 -6.76
CA ILE A 248 -14.33 10.18 -5.92
C ILE A 248 -13.49 10.94 -4.89
N ASP A 249 -12.76 11.97 -5.32
CA ASP A 249 -11.91 12.79 -4.44
C ASP A 249 -12.70 13.42 -3.29
N VAL A 250 -13.88 13.99 -3.56
CA VAL A 250 -14.75 14.57 -2.51
C VAL A 250 -15.26 13.51 -1.53
N VAL A 251 -15.54 12.29 -2.01
CA VAL A 251 -16.01 11.17 -1.19
C VAL A 251 -14.88 10.63 -0.31
N VAL A 252 -13.72 10.32 -0.92
CA VAL A 252 -12.54 9.79 -0.24
C VAL A 252 -12.02 10.81 0.77
N ASP A 253 -11.92 12.09 0.40
CA ASP A 253 -11.50 13.15 1.32
C ASP A 253 -12.40 13.25 2.55
N LEU A 254 -13.72 13.21 2.39
CA LEU A 254 -14.62 13.28 3.54
C LEU A 254 -14.42 12.07 4.47
N VAL A 255 -14.35 10.86 3.94
CA VAL A 255 -14.16 9.65 4.75
C VAL A 255 -12.77 9.61 5.40
N ARG A 256 -11.74 10.12 4.73
CA ARG A 256 -10.36 10.25 5.24
C ARG A 256 -10.22 11.32 6.33
N THR A 257 -10.83 12.49 6.13
CA THR A 257 -10.66 13.67 7.02
C THR A 257 -11.69 13.77 8.12
N GLN A 258 -12.83 13.07 8.01
CA GLN A 258 -13.89 13.07 9.01
C GLN A 258 -14.27 11.68 9.54
N GLY A 259 -13.92 10.60 8.83
CA GLY A 259 -14.32 9.24 9.18
C GLY A 259 -15.77 8.89 8.81
N LEU A 260 -16.15 7.67 9.18
CA LEU A 260 -17.51 7.16 9.13
C LEU A 260 -18.21 7.46 10.46
N TYR A 261 -19.30 8.21 10.38
CA TYR A 261 -20.19 8.57 11.49
C TYR A 261 -21.61 8.75 10.95
N ARG A 262 -22.64 8.69 11.81
CA ARG A 262 -24.06 8.71 11.40
C ARG A 262 -24.48 9.88 10.49
N GLY A 263 -23.75 11.00 10.51
CA GLY A 263 -23.99 12.18 9.67
C GLY A 263 -23.26 12.17 8.32
N ALA A 264 -22.25 11.32 8.12
CA ALA A 264 -21.30 11.40 6.99
C ALA A 264 -21.99 11.48 5.62
N ALA A 265 -23.05 10.69 5.39
CA ALA A 265 -23.79 10.70 4.12
C ALA A 265 -24.64 11.97 3.89
N LYS A 266 -25.01 12.73 4.93
CA LYS A 266 -25.68 14.03 4.82
C LYS A 266 -24.67 15.09 4.39
N ASP A 267 -23.52 15.12 5.06
CA ASP A 267 -22.47 16.11 4.82
C ASP A 267 -21.79 15.87 3.46
N LEU A 268 -21.66 14.61 3.05
CA LEU A 268 -21.24 14.23 1.71
C LEU A 268 -22.21 14.71 0.63
N ARG A 269 -23.53 14.58 0.82
CA ARG A 269 -24.52 15.17 -0.10
C ARG A 269 -24.37 16.68 -0.22
N LYS A 270 -24.12 17.38 0.90
CA LYS A 270 -23.89 18.83 0.90
C LYS A 270 -22.62 19.23 0.14
N ARG A 271 -21.53 18.46 0.25
CA ARG A 271 -20.30 18.69 -0.54
C ARG A 271 -20.56 18.44 -2.03
N LEU A 272 -21.19 17.32 -2.37
CA LEU A 272 -21.45 16.93 -3.77
C LEU A 272 -22.49 17.82 -4.47
N SER A 273 -23.45 18.41 -3.75
CA SER A 273 -24.42 19.36 -4.32
C SER A 273 -23.81 20.69 -4.76
N ALA A 274 -22.57 20.99 -4.37
CA ALA A 274 -21.83 22.16 -4.85
C ALA A 274 -21.13 21.92 -6.19
N LEU A 275 -21.18 20.69 -6.74
CA LEU A 275 -20.54 20.31 -8.00
C LEU A 275 -21.57 20.21 -9.13
N SER A 276 -21.31 20.88 -10.25
CA SER A 276 -22.08 20.76 -11.50
C SER A 276 -21.70 19.47 -12.25
N LEU A 277 -22.11 18.32 -11.70
CA LEU A 277 -21.76 17.00 -12.23
C LEU A 277 -22.58 16.60 -13.47
N VAL A 278 -21.92 15.95 -14.43
CA VAL A 278 -22.58 15.23 -15.53
C VAL A 278 -23.38 14.02 -15.02
N PRO A 279 -24.39 13.51 -15.76
CA PRO A 279 -25.29 12.45 -15.28
C PRO A 279 -24.60 11.19 -14.74
N GLU A 280 -23.52 10.73 -15.38
CA GLU A 280 -22.76 9.53 -14.98
C GLU A 280 -22.00 9.75 -13.67
N ALA A 281 -21.41 10.94 -13.49
CA ALA A 281 -20.75 11.34 -12.25
C ALA A 281 -21.78 11.56 -11.13
N ALA A 282 -22.95 12.14 -11.43
CA ALA A 282 -24.06 12.25 -10.49
C ALA A 282 -24.62 10.87 -10.08
N GLN A 283 -24.57 9.86 -10.95
CA GLN A 283 -24.90 8.48 -10.59
C GLN A 283 -23.84 7.88 -9.64
N LEU A 284 -22.56 8.03 -9.97
CA LEU A 284 -21.45 7.59 -9.10
C LEU A 284 -21.53 8.25 -7.70
N ALA A 285 -21.85 9.55 -7.65
CA ALA A 285 -22.09 10.31 -6.44
C ALA A 285 -23.23 9.71 -5.58
N ARG A 286 -24.34 9.28 -6.20
CA ARG A 286 -25.45 8.60 -5.51
C ARG A 286 -25.03 7.23 -4.97
N GLU A 287 -24.33 6.42 -5.76
CA GLU A 287 -23.84 5.09 -5.34
C GLU A 287 -22.85 5.19 -4.17
N LEU A 288 -21.87 6.09 -4.25
CA LEU A 288 -20.91 6.33 -3.18
C LEU A 288 -21.56 6.91 -1.92
N THR A 289 -22.52 7.83 -2.07
CA THR A 289 -23.31 8.35 -0.94
C THR A 289 -24.12 7.25 -0.26
N ALA A 290 -24.75 6.35 -1.03
CA ALA A 290 -25.52 5.23 -0.49
C ALA A 290 -24.62 4.21 0.24
N PHE A 291 -23.41 3.96 -0.29
CA PHE A 291 -22.40 3.14 0.36
C PHE A 291 -21.88 3.77 1.67
N VAL A 292 -21.53 5.06 1.67
CA VAL A 292 -21.15 5.76 2.91
C VAL A 292 -22.30 5.73 3.91
N ALA A 293 -23.55 5.84 3.47
CA ALA A 293 -24.72 5.72 4.34
C ALA A 293 -24.89 4.31 4.94
N SER A 294 -24.62 3.24 4.18
CA SER A 294 -24.74 1.86 4.69
C SER A 294 -23.66 1.54 5.71
N GLN A 295 -22.41 1.98 5.48
CA GLN A 295 -21.33 1.85 6.46
C GLN A 295 -21.59 2.72 7.70
N ALA A 296 -21.96 3.99 7.53
CA ALA A 296 -22.24 4.92 8.63
C ALA A 296 -23.40 4.47 9.54
N ARG A 297 -24.40 3.75 9.03
CA ARG A 297 -25.51 3.18 9.83
C ARG A 297 -25.04 2.18 10.88
N ARG A 298 -23.88 1.55 10.69
CA ARG A 298 -23.30 0.54 11.57
C ARG A 298 -22.50 1.15 12.73
N THR A 299 -22.37 2.48 12.76
CA THR A 299 -21.75 3.19 13.89
C THR A 299 -22.75 3.46 15.02
N ARG A 300 -22.25 3.39 16.25
CA ARG A 300 -22.96 3.75 17.48
C ARG A 300 -23.22 5.26 17.51
N ARG A 301 -24.12 5.72 18.38
CA ARG A 301 -24.39 7.17 18.52
C ARG A 301 -23.15 7.85 19.10
N GLY A 302 -22.67 8.92 18.45
CA GLY A 302 -21.43 9.62 18.82
C GLY A 302 -20.13 8.93 18.38
N GLU A 303 -20.20 7.73 17.80
CA GLU A 303 -19.03 6.99 17.33
C GLU A 303 -18.59 7.47 15.94
N ARG A 304 -17.26 7.55 15.76
CA ARG A 304 -16.58 7.97 14.54
C ARG A 304 -15.41 7.02 14.28
N LEU A 305 -15.43 6.33 13.15
CA LEU A 305 -14.46 5.27 12.81
C LEU A 305 -13.71 5.63 11.52
N PRO A 306 -12.48 5.16 11.32
CA PRO A 306 -11.82 5.28 10.02
C PRO A 306 -12.58 4.44 8.98
N GLY A 307 -12.55 4.92 7.74
CA GLY A 307 -13.09 4.20 6.57
C GLY A 307 -12.09 4.11 5.41
N SER A 308 -10.80 4.30 5.71
CA SER A 308 -9.69 4.25 4.76
C SER A 308 -8.53 3.44 5.32
N SER A 309 -7.92 2.59 4.49
CA SER A 309 -6.70 1.85 4.78
C SER A 309 -5.42 2.56 4.32
N GLU A 310 -5.47 3.80 3.80
CA GLU A 310 -4.31 4.59 3.32
C GLU A 310 -3.10 4.62 4.26
N VAL A 311 -3.31 4.47 5.57
CA VAL A 311 -2.23 4.38 6.57
C VAL A 311 -1.39 3.10 6.44
N ILE A 312 -1.99 1.97 6.01
CA ILE A 312 -1.27 0.72 5.71
C ILE A 312 -0.48 0.84 4.41
N GLU A 313 -1.05 1.49 3.39
CA GLU A 313 -0.35 1.80 2.14
C GLU A 313 0.85 2.73 2.38
N SER A 314 0.67 3.74 3.23
CA SER A 314 1.75 4.63 3.69
C SER A 314 2.85 3.86 4.43
N CYS A 315 2.46 2.87 5.24
CA CYS A 315 3.41 1.98 5.92
C CYS A 315 4.18 1.11 4.91
N PHE A 316 3.50 0.52 3.92
CA PHE A 316 4.14 -0.23 2.85
C PHE A 316 5.03 0.64 1.95
N GLY A 317 4.65 1.89 1.70
CA GLY A 317 5.48 2.86 0.99
C GLY A 317 6.80 3.10 1.72
N LYS A 318 6.73 3.44 3.01
CA LYS A 318 7.91 3.61 3.87
C LYS A 318 8.75 2.34 3.99
N PHE A 319 8.11 1.17 4.07
CA PHE A 319 8.79 -0.12 4.10
C PHE A 319 9.56 -0.40 2.80
N LYS A 320 8.98 -0.15 1.62
CA LYS A 320 9.66 -0.28 0.32
C LYS A 320 10.87 0.65 0.20
N THR A 321 10.82 1.85 0.78
CA THR A 321 11.99 2.76 0.86
C THR A 321 13.13 2.16 1.69
N LEU A 322 12.82 1.35 2.72
CA LEU A 322 13.83 0.64 3.53
C LEU A 322 14.37 -0.62 2.83
N GLU A 323 13.53 -1.37 2.11
CA GLU A 323 13.97 -2.55 1.35
C GLU A 323 14.84 -2.21 0.14
N ARG A 324 14.64 -1.04 -0.49
CA ARG A 324 15.35 -0.60 -1.71
C ARG A 324 15.34 -1.70 -2.79
N GLU A 325 16.50 -2.27 -3.11
CA GLU A 325 16.64 -3.33 -4.12
C GLU A 325 16.08 -4.69 -3.66
N GLN A 326 15.98 -4.94 -2.36
CA GLN A 326 15.40 -6.17 -1.80
C GLN A 326 13.89 -6.28 -2.06
N THR A 327 13.23 -5.18 -2.44
CA THR A 327 11.82 -5.15 -2.89
C THR A 327 11.57 -6.07 -4.11
N LYS A 328 12.63 -6.49 -4.82
CA LYS A 328 12.58 -7.48 -5.91
C LYS A 328 12.83 -8.93 -5.44
N GLY A 329 12.75 -9.19 -4.13
CA GLY A 329 12.82 -10.51 -3.52
C GLY A 329 11.44 -11.04 -3.10
N GLY A 330 11.44 -12.24 -2.52
CA GLY A 330 10.38 -12.68 -1.61
C GLY A 330 10.66 -12.22 -0.18
N PHE A 331 9.74 -12.49 0.75
CA PHE A 331 9.83 -11.92 2.10
C PHE A 331 11.15 -12.24 2.79
N THR A 332 11.71 -11.21 3.43
CA THR A 332 12.93 -11.32 4.23
C THR A 332 12.64 -10.89 5.66
N GLY A 333 13.59 -11.11 6.57
CA GLY A 333 13.47 -10.61 7.94
C GLY A 333 13.27 -9.10 8.07
N LEU A 334 13.48 -8.32 6.99
CA LEU A 334 13.07 -6.90 6.94
C LEU A 334 11.56 -6.71 7.17
N LEU A 335 10.70 -7.71 7.03
CA LEU A 335 9.27 -7.63 7.35
C LEU A 335 9.01 -7.02 8.76
N LEU A 336 9.86 -7.30 9.76
CA LEU A 336 9.77 -6.69 11.09
C LEU A 336 9.99 -5.16 11.08
N ALA A 337 10.73 -4.61 10.10
CA ALA A 337 10.88 -3.17 9.93
C ALA A 337 9.56 -2.46 9.60
N LEU A 338 8.54 -3.18 9.09
CA LEU A 338 7.17 -2.65 8.97
C LEU A 338 6.61 -2.32 10.37
N ALA A 339 6.72 -3.24 11.33
CA ALA A 339 6.34 -2.99 12.73
C ALA A 339 7.18 -1.87 13.38
N ALA A 340 8.42 -1.65 12.96
CA ALA A 340 9.22 -0.50 13.39
C ALA A 340 8.78 0.84 12.77
N CYS A 341 8.13 0.82 11.60
CA CYS A 341 7.64 2.01 10.91
C CYS A 341 6.40 2.62 11.56
N VAL A 342 5.59 1.83 12.27
CA VAL A 342 4.41 2.27 13.03
C VAL A 342 4.71 2.50 14.51
N SER A 343 3.73 3.05 15.22
CA SER A 343 3.78 3.47 16.63
C SER A 343 4.82 4.55 16.92
N GLU A 344 4.71 5.18 18.08
CA GLU A 344 5.69 6.17 18.53
C GLU A 344 7.12 5.59 18.62
N ARG A 345 8.13 6.42 18.39
CA ARG A 345 9.56 6.06 18.38
C ARG A 345 10.35 7.00 19.29
N THR A 346 9.94 7.10 20.54
CA THR A 346 10.70 7.83 21.57
C THR A 346 12.01 7.10 21.90
N GLN A 347 12.94 7.80 22.55
CA GLN A 347 14.22 7.23 22.97
C GLN A 347 14.02 6.06 23.95
N GLU A 348 13.06 6.17 24.86
CA GLU A 348 12.72 5.16 25.86
C GLU A 348 12.16 3.89 25.21
N VAL A 349 11.32 4.04 24.18
CA VAL A 349 10.79 2.90 23.40
C VAL A 349 11.92 2.16 22.68
N VAL A 350 12.87 2.90 22.07
CA VAL A 350 14.03 2.30 21.40
C VAL A 350 14.95 1.61 22.41
N GLN A 351 15.28 2.28 23.52
CA GLN A 351 16.12 1.71 24.58
C GLN A 351 15.49 0.44 25.17
N LYS A 352 14.20 0.48 25.52
CA LYS A 352 13.46 -0.68 26.04
C LYS A 352 13.43 -1.84 25.05
N ALA A 353 13.26 -1.56 23.75
CA ALA A 353 13.33 -2.60 22.72
C ALA A 353 14.73 -3.23 22.61
N LEU A 354 15.79 -2.42 22.65
CA LEU A 354 17.18 -2.88 22.58
C LEU A 354 17.70 -3.51 23.88
N GLN A 355 16.99 -3.35 24.99
CA GLN A 355 17.26 -4.07 26.25
C GLN A 355 16.49 -5.40 26.32
N THR A 356 15.21 -5.41 25.91
CA THR A 356 14.33 -6.57 26.13
C THR A 356 14.36 -7.60 25.02
N SER A 357 14.39 -7.20 23.74
CA SER A 357 14.31 -8.13 22.61
C SER A 357 15.69 -8.61 22.19
N LYS A 358 15.99 -9.89 22.37
CA LYS A 358 17.32 -10.46 22.05
C LYS A 358 17.47 -10.69 20.55
N THR A 359 18.67 -10.50 20.03
CA THR A 359 19.00 -10.77 18.62
C THR A 359 18.63 -12.20 18.19
N ARG A 360 18.77 -13.18 19.09
CA ARG A 360 18.35 -14.57 18.86
C ARG A 360 16.85 -14.69 18.59
N GLU A 361 16.00 -14.02 19.37
CA GLU A 361 14.53 -14.08 19.23
C GLU A 361 14.07 -13.54 17.87
N VAL A 362 14.73 -12.48 17.38
CA VAL A 362 14.53 -11.94 16.03
C VAL A 362 14.86 -12.98 14.95
N PHE A 363 16.01 -13.64 15.04
CA PHE A 363 16.40 -14.67 14.07
C PHE A 363 15.54 -15.95 14.16
N ASP A 364 15.15 -16.34 15.37
CA ASP A 364 14.22 -17.46 15.60
C ASP A 364 12.84 -17.15 15.00
N TRP A 365 12.32 -15.93 15.18
CA TRP A 365 11.07 -15.50 14.52
C TRP A 365 11.18 -15.52 13.00
N ILE A 366 12.27 -14.99 12.42
CA ILE A 366 12.51 -14.99 10.97
C ILE A 366 12.51 -16.43 10.44
N ARG A 367 13.25 -17.33 11.10
CA ARG A 367 13.34 -18.74 10.71
C ARG A 367 11.99 -19.44 10.78
N THR A 368 11.20 -19.21 11.83
CA THR A 368 9.91 -19.88 12.04
C THR A 368 8.80 -19.33 11.15
N LYS A 369 8.73 -18.02 10.92
CA LYS A 369 7.66 -17.37 10.14
C LYS A 369 7.94 -17.26 8.63
N LEU A 370 9.21 -17.21 8.21
CA LEU A 370 9.61 -17.05 6.79
C LEU A 370 10.40 -18.25 6.22
N GLY A 371 10.96 -19.11 7.07
CA GLY A 371 11.79 -20.22 6.62
C GLY A 371 12.99 -19.77 5.78
N ALA A 372 13.31 -20.54 4.74
CA ALA A 372 14.37 -20.20 3.79
C ALA A 372 13.86 -19.17 2.76
N THR A 373 14.40 -17.95 2.82
CA THR A 373 14.07 -16.86 1.88
C THR A 373 14.40 -17.23 0.42
N VAL A 374 13.76 -16.58 -0.55
CA VAL A 374 14.06 -16.76 -1.98
C VAL A 374 15.55 -16.56 -2.29
N GLY A 375 16.20 -15.59 -1.65
CA GLY A 375 17.64 -15.35 -1.80
C GLY A 375 18.50 -16.50 -1.27
N SER A 376 18.13 -17.11 -0.13
CA SER A 376 18.80 -18.27 0.46
C SER A 376 18.62 -19.52 -0.41
N LYS A 377 17.37 -19.83 -0.82
CA LYS A 377 17.03 -20.91 -1.76
C LYS A 377 17.84 -20.79 -3.06
N ARG A 378 17.93 -19.58 -3.62
CA ARG A 378 18.73 -19.28 -4.83
C ARG A 378 20.24 -19.50 -4.61
N ARG A 379 20.81 -19.06 -3.48
CA ARG A 379 22.23 -19.31 -3.17
C ARG A 379 22.52 -20.80 -3.06
N ALA A 380 21.70 -21.54 -2.30
CA ALA A 380 21.85 -22.98 -2.12
C ALA A 380 21.78 -23.75 -3.45
N ALA A 381 20.79 -23.45 -4.30
CA ALA A 381 20.63 -24.10 -5.60
C ALA A 381 21.84 -23.87 -6.54
N TYR A 382 22.32 -22.63 -6.66
CA TYR A 382 23.49 -22.34 -7.51
C TYR A 382 24.82 -22.79 -6.88
N GLN A 383 24.95 -22.87 -5.55
CA GLN A 383 26.11 -23.48 -4.90
C GLN A 383 26.15 -25.00 -5.12
N ALA A 384 25.00 -25.69 -5.01
CA ALA A 384 24.89 -27.10 -5.34
C ALA A 384 25.24 -27.37 -6.81
N SER A 385 24.67 -26.60 -7.75
CA SER A 385 25.02 -26.68 -9.17
C SER A 385 26.52 -26.45 -9.43
N LYS A 386 27.13 -25.44 -8.80
CA LYS A 386 28.58 -25.21 -8.90
C LYS A 386 29.43 -26.33 -8.31
N ALA A 387 28.95 -27.02 -7.27
CA ALA A 387 29.64 -28.19 -6.73
C ALA A 387 29.61 -29.33 -7.77
N THR A 388 28.47 -29.60 -8.40
CA THR A 388 28.33 -30.63 -9.45
C THR A 388 29.18 -30.34 -10.68
N THR A 389 29.07 -29.15 -11.29
CA THR A 389 29.90 -28.78 -12.46
C THR A 389 31.37 -28.61 -12.11
N GLY A 390 31.67 -28.30 -10.84
CA GLY A 390 33.03 -28.22 -10.31
C GLY A 390 33.69 -29.58 -10.07
N THR A 391 32.90 -30.65 -9.86
CA THR A 391 33.41 -32.03 -9.84
C THR A 391 33.71 -32.57 -11.24
N GLU A 392 32.88 -32.26 -12.24
CA GLU A 392 33.14 -32.67 -13.64
C GLU A 392 34.43 -32.04 -14.21
N ASN A 393 34.73 -30.79 -13.85
CA ASN A 393 36.01 -30.15 -14.21
C ASN A 393 37.19 -30.54 -13.30
N LYS A 394 37.00 -31.31 -12.23
CA LYS A 394 38.08 -31.79 -11.35
C LYS A 394 38.49 -33.24 -11.58
N SER A 395 37.81 -33.99 -12.44
CA SER A 395 38.28 -35.31 -12.89
C SER A 395 39.40 -35.25 -13.95
N LYS A 396 40.20 -34.18 -13.97
CA LYS A 396 41.28 -33.96 -14.94
C LYS A 396 42.58 -33.33 -14.45
N ASP A 397 42.69 -32.97 -13.17
CA ASP A 397 43.98 -32.60 -12.56
C ASP A 397 44.02 -33.01 -11.08
N GLU A 398 44.87 -33.99 -10.78
CA GLU A 398 45.30 -34.29 -9.41
C GLU A 398 46.54 -33.45 -9.07
N THR A 399 46.42 -32.55 -8.09
CA THR A 399 47.48 -32.32 -7.08
C THR A 399 46.94 -31.52 -5.89
N LYS A 400 47.28 -31.98 -4.69
CA LYS A 400 47.18 -31.28 -3.38
C LYS A 400 48.57 -30.71 -3.02
N PRO A 401 48.74 -29.89 -1.96
CA PRO A 401 47.77 -29.36 -0.98
C PRO A 401 47.65 -27.81 -1.07
N GLU A 402 47.25 -26.98 -0.10
CA GLU A 402 46.77 -27.12 1.29
C GLU A 402 45.82 -25.94 1.65
N GLY A 403 45.47 -25.76 2.94
CA GLY A 403 45.03 -24.48 3.51
C GLY A 403 43.53 -24.34 3.73
N ILE A 404 43.08 -24.46 4.98
CA ILE A 404 41.70 -24.20 5.41
C ILE A 404 41.54 -22.69 5.70
N PRO A 405 40.45 -22.06 5.21
CA PRO A 405 39.68 -21.20 6.10
C PRO A 405 38.15 -21.40 6.01
N LEU A 406 37.59 -21.72 7.18
CA LEU A 406 36.29 -21.31 7.74
C LEU A 406 35.18 -20.77 6.80
N VAL A 407 34.04 -21.48 6.80
CA VAL A 407 32.78 -21.07 6.16
C VAL A 407 32.15 -19.89 6.91
N ALA A 408 32.10 -18.72 6.27
CA ALA A 408 31.27 -17.60 6.72
C ALA A 408 29.82 -17.75 6.23
N VAL A 409 28.87 -17.79 7.17
CA VAL A 409 27.41 -17.81 6.87
C VAL A 409 26.86 -16.38 6.90
N ALA A 410 26.21 -15.96 5.80
CA ALA A 410 25.47 -14.70 5.65
C ALA A 410 24.34 -14.85 4.61
#